data_AF-A0A0U1LW80-F1
#
_entry.id   AF-A0A0U1LW80-F1
#
_cell.length_a   1.000
_cell.length_b   1.000
_cell.length_c   1.000
_cell.angle_alpha   90.00
_cell.angle_beta   90.00
_cell.angle_gamma   90.00
#
_symmetry.space_group_name_H-M   'P 1'
#
loop_
_entity.id
_entity.type
_entity.pdbx_description
1 polymer ?
#
loop_
_entity_poly.entity_id
_entity_poly.type
_entity_poly.pdbx_seq_one_letter_code
_entity_poly.pdbx_strand_id
1 'polypeptide(L)'
;MGFKTSHVELHGKKYKVPNRPTVVVCIDGFDPEYLEVGCKDGIIPTLASFVETGFHATANCAMPSLTNPNNLSIITGAPTNIHGVSGNYYLDKVTGEEHMVLDDSTMHGSTILEQLADSGVRVVAVTAKDKLRRIINHGLGPEKGAICFSAQCANECTESEHGIKDVEKWLNLPLPTQYSGELSLFVLDAGIKLLQENRADFFYLTLSDYIQHKHAPGSPESNDFLQKLDTKLGELVKLGAVVVVTGDHGMSDKSDPEGNPNVLFLEDFLKSKWPDCGARVICPISDPFVKHHGALGGFVRVHMTDTTELNEILSQTRQLPQVEVVYTGEEAAAVFDMPLDREGDMVVISKDNFVIGSRKDEHDLSQLRGHRLRSHGGLSEQEIPLLRSTAIKTTDKLSGRQWRNFDAFEVALNY
;
A
#
# COMPACT_ATOMS: atom_id res chain seq x y z
N MET A 1 11.99 24.17 -21.25
CA MET A 1 12.17 25.07 -20.09
C MET A 1 12.83 24.24 -19.00
N GLY A 2 13.87 24.74 -18.32
CA GLY A 2 14.53 24.00 -17.24
C GLY A 2 13.70 23.99 -15.96
N PHE A 3 13.97 23.04 -15.05
CA PHE A 3 13.34 22.98 -13.73
C PHE A 3 13.63 24.24 -12.91
N LYS A 4 12.68 24.64 -12.05
CA LYS A 4 12.83 25.84 -11.20
C LYS A 4 13.92 25.69 -10.14
N THR A 5 14.18 24.45 -9.71
CA THR A 5 15.17 24.10 -8.68
C THR A 5 15.91 22.81 -9.06
N SER A 6 17.04 22.55 -8.39
CA SER A 6 17.79 21.28 -8.54
C SER A 6 17.29 20.18 -7.60
N HIS A 7 16.48 20.53 -6.61
CA HIS A 7 15.86 19.63 -5.63
C HIS A 7 14.63 20.28 -5.00
N VAL A 8 13.80 19.46 -4.38
CA VAL A 8 12.70 19.85 -3.49
C VAL A 8 12.96 19.32 -2.08
N GLU A 9 12.33 19.90 -1.07
CA GLU A 9 12.47 19.47 0.32
C GLU A 9 11.10 19.19 0.91
N LEU A 10 10.96 18.05 1.58
CA LEU A 10 9.73 17.68 2.27
C LEU A 10 10.07 16.79 3.47
N HIS A 11 9.41 17.02 4.60
CA HIS A 11 9.59 16.25 5.84
C HIS A 11 11.07 16.07 6.26
N GLY A 12 11.88 17.11 6.08
CA GLY A 12 13.31 17.10 6.42
C GLY A 12 14.21 16.32 5.46
N LYS A 13 13.67 15.78 4.38
CA LYS A 13 14.41 15.08 3.32
C LYS A 13 14.52 15.96 2.07
N LYS A 14 15.66 15.88 1.38
CA LYS A 14 15.88 16.51 0.07
C LYS A 14 15.69 15.49 -1.04
N TYR A 15 14.96 15.84 -2.09
CA TYR A 15 14.74 15.01 -3.26
C TYR A 15 15.22 15.75 -4.51
N LYS A 16 16.23 15.23 -5.21
CA LYS A 16 16.69 15.84 -6.47
C LYS A 16 15.57 15.80 -7.51
N VAL A 17 15.51 16.80 -8.38
CA VAL A 17 14.66 16.69 -9.58
C VAL A 17 15.24 15.64 -10.54
N PRO A 18 14.41 14.82 -11.21
CA PRO A 18 14.90 13.76 -12.09
C PRO A 18 15.67 14.34 -13.29
N ASN A 19 16.82 13.75 -13.62
CA ASN A 19 17.63 14.13 -14.80
C ASN A 19 17.41 13.22 -16.01
N ARG A 20 16.62 12.17 -15.83
CA ARG A 20 16.12 11.24 -16.84
C ARG A 20 14.78 10.69 -16.35
N PRO A 21 13.95 10.08 -17.22
CA PRO A 21 12.67 9.53 -16.79
C PRO A 21 12.84 8.59 -15.59
N THR A 22 12.05 8.79 -14.55
CA THR A 22 12.14 8.03 -13.30
C THR A 22 10.76 7.47 -12.97
N VAL A 23 10.68 6.17 -12.77
CA VAL A 23 9.43 5.45 -12.54
C VAL A 23 9.52 4.71 -11.23
N VAL A 24 8.59 4.98 -10.32
CA VAL A 24 8.39 4.22 -9.09
C VAL A 24 7.13 3.38 -9.25
N VAL A 25 7.26 2.07 -9.07
CA VAL A 25 6.17 1.10 -9.14
C VAL A 25 5.91 0.52 -7.75
N CYS A 26 4.70 0.71 -7.25
CA CYS A 26 4.20 0.01 -6.06
C CYS A 26 3.43 -1.23 -6.50
N ILE A 27 4.02 -2.40 -6.33
CA ILE A 27 3.34 -3.68 -6.51
C ILE A 27 2.59 -3.97 -5.21
N ASP A 28 1.28 -3.79 -5.25
CA ASP A 28 0.41 -3.97 -4.08
C ASP A 28 0.44 -5.45 -3.61
N GLY A 29 0.59 -5.67 -2.30
CA GLY A 29 0.72 -7.00 -1.71
C GLY A 29 2.00 -7.77 -2.07
N PHE A 30 3.09 -7.10 -2.45
CA PHE A 30 4.33 -7.71 -2.92
C PHE A 30 5.18 -8.29 -1.80
N ASP A 31 4.73 -9.43 -1.28
CA ASP A 31 5.48 -10.24 -0.34
C ASP A 31 6.85 -10.66 -0.91
N PRO A 32 7.94 -10.64 -0.12
CA PRO A 32 9.26 -11.07 -0.55
C PRO A 32 9.29 -12.47 -1.19
N GLU A 33 8.40 -13.38 -0.77
CA GLU A 33 8.33 -14.74 -1.33
C GLU A 33 7.98 -14.74 -2.83
N TYR A 34 7.17 -13.79 -3.32
CA TYR A 34 6.88 -13.67 -4.76
C TYR A 34 8.15 -13.35 -5.58
N LEU A 35 9.02 -12.50 -5.05
CA LEU A 35 10.30 -12.16 -5.68
C LEU A 35 11.26 -13.35 -5.62
N GLU A 36 11.39 -13.99 -4.45
CA GLU A 36 12.29 -15.12 -4.25
C GLU A 36 11.94 -16.30 -5.16
N VAL A 37 10.69 -16.74 -5.12
CA VAL A 37 10.19 -17.85 -5.95
C VAL A 37 10.30 -17.51 -7.42
N GLY A 38 9.89 -16.31 -7.82
CA GLY A 38 9.96 -15.89 -9.21
C GLY A 38 11.39 -15.87 -9.76
N CYS A 39 12.36 -15.40 -8.97
CA CYS A 39 13.78 -15.38 -9.34
C CYS A 39 14.34 -16.81 -9.44
N LYS A 40 14.05 -17.65 -8.44
CA LYS A 40 14.44 -19.06 -8.41
C LYS A 40 13.92 -19.84 -9.62
N ASP A 41 12.68 -19.60 -10.00
CA ASP A 41 12.03 -20.28 -11.13
C ASP A 41 12.38 -19.65 -12.49
N GLY A 42 13.11 -18.53 -12.50
CA GLY A 42 13.57 -17.85 -13.71
C GLY A 42 12.45 -17.17 -14.51
N ILE A 43 11.32 -16.85 -13.87
CA ILE A 43 10.14 -16.29 -14.54
C ILE A 43 10.08 -14.76 -14.54
N ILE A 44 10.91 -14.10 -13.73
CA ILE A 44 10.99 -12.64 -13.60
C ILE A 44 12.42 -12.12 -13.85
N PRO A 45 12.96 -12.29 -15.07
CA PRO A 45 14.36 -11.97 -15.37
C PRO A 45 14.70 -10.48 -15.19
N THR A 46 13.73 -9.56 -15.35
CA THR A 46 13.97 -8.13 -15.14
C THR A 46 14.19 -7.83 -13.66
N LEU A 47 13.30 -8.28 -12.78
CA LEU A 47 13.44 -8.13 -11.33
C LEU A 47 14.69 -8.85 -10.82
N ALA A 48 14.98 -10.05 -11.33
CA ALA A 48 16.23 -10.75 -11.02
C ALA A 48 17.46 -9.89 -11.35
N SER A 49 17.47 -9.20 -12.50
CA SER A 49 18.56 -8.28 -12.86
C SER A 49 18.71 -7.09 -11.89
N PHE A 50 17.61 -6.63 -11.28
CA PHE A 50 17.64 -5.56 -10.28
C PHE A 50 18.30 -6.04 -8.99
N VAL A 51 18.03 -7.30 -8.60
CA VAL A 51 18.67 -7.96 -7.46
C VAL A 51 20.17 -8.17 -7.71
N GLU A 52 20.54 -8.64 -8.91
CA GLU A 52 21.93 -9.01 -9.22
C GLU A 52 22.83 -7.82 -9.52
N THR A 53 22.33 -6.83 -10.26
CA THR A 53 23.15 -5.73 -10.83
C THR A 53 22.67 -4.34 -10.46
N GLY A 54 21.45 -4.25 -9.94
CA GLY A 54 20.82 -3.01 -9.49
C GLY A 54 21.08 -2.73 -8.01
N PHE A 55 20.05 -2.26 -7.33
CA PHE A 55 20.00 -2.21 -5.87
C PHE A 55 18.81 -3.04 -5.39
N HIS A 56 19.02 -3.75 -4.29
CA HIS A 56 18.01 -4.54 -3.61
C HIS A 56 18.21 -4.47 -2.10
N ALA A 57 17.10 -4.31 -1.39
CA ALA A 57 17.00 -4.48 0.05
C ALA A 57 15.61 -5.01 0.41
N THR A 58 15.50 -5.68 1.56
CA THR A 58 14.22 -5.82 2.26
C THR A 58 13.96 -4.55 3.05
N ALA A 59 12.80 -3.95 2.84
CA ALA A 59 12.35 -2.75 3.54
C ALA A 59 11.11 -3.07 4.39
N ASN A 60 10.83 -2.21 5.37
CA ASN A 60 9.64 -2.32 6.20
C ASN A 60 8.62 -1.26 5.78
N CYS A 61 7.39 -1.68 5.52
CA CYS A 61 6.31 -0.76 5.27
C CYS A 61 5.89 0.02 6.53
N ALA A 62 5.02 1.01 6.38
CA ALA A 62 4.36 1.69 7.49
C ALA A 62 3.27 0.81 8.11
N MET A 63 2.97 1.06 9.38
CA MET A 63 1.89 0.38 10.08
C MET A 63 0.62 1.25 10.15
N PRO A 64 -0.58 0.64 10.08
CA PRO A 64 -0.80 -0.77 9.75
C PRO A 64 -0.41 -1.08 8.29
N SER A 65 -0.04 -2.33 7.99
CA SER A 65 0.43 -2.76 6.66
C SER A 65 -0.74 -2.86 5.66
N LEU A 66 -1.34 -1.71 5.35
CA LEU A 66 -2.52 -1.54 4.51
C LEU A 66 -2.20 -0.60 3.32
N THR A 67 -2.92 -0.79 2.23
CA THR A 67 -2.76 -0.07 0.95
C THR A 67 -2.76 1.45 1.08
N ASN A 68 -3.83 2.04 1.64
CA ASN A 68 -4.01 3.50 1.72
C ASN A 68 -2.90 4.19 2.55
N PRO A 69 -2.64 3.78 3.82
CA PRO A 69 -1.56 4.35 4.63
C PRO A 69 -0.21 4.28 3.93
N ASN A 70 0.13 3.13 3.34
CA ASN A 70 1.45 2.91 2.78
C ASN A 70 1.68 3.65 1.46
N ASN A 71 0.67 3.73 0.59
CA ASN A 71 0.75 4.58 -0.60
C ASN A 71 0.96 6.05 -0.23
N LEU A 72 0.25 6.54 0.79
CA LEU A 72 0.46 7.89 1.32
C LEU A 72 1.86 8.05 1.91
N SER A 73 2.35 7.07 2.65
CA SER A 73 3.72 7.10 3.16
C SER A 73 4.72 7.19 2.01
N ILE A 74 4.55 6.39 0.94
CA ILE A 74 5.43 6.40 -0.23
C ILE A 74 5.48 7.78 -0.89
N ILE A 75 4.33 8.39 -1.18
CA ILE A 75 4.29 9.68 -1.88
C ILE A 75 4.67 10.86 -0.98
N THR A 76 4.68 10.71 0.35
CA THR A 76 5.09 11.74 1.31
C THR A 76 6.51 11.55 1.85
N GLY A 77 7.08 10.36 1.68
CA GLY A 77 8.38 9.98 2.22
C GLY A 77 8.42 9.85 3.75
N ALA A 78 7.26 9.72 4.39
CA ALA A 78 7.06 9.85 5.83
C ALA A 78 6.06 8.82 6.39
N PRO A 79 6.13 8.49 7.70
CA PRO A 79 5.19 7.56 8.34
C PRO A 79 3.79 8.15 8.57
N THR A 80 2.87 7.32 9.05
CA THR A 80 1.43 7.63 9.13
C THR A 80 1.09 8.73 10.15
N ASN A 81 1.89 8.93 11.18
CA ASN A 81 1.73 10.07 12.11
C ASN A 81 1.97 11.43 11.46
N ILE A 82 2.69 11.50 10.32
CA ILE A 82 2.93 12.75 9.61
C ILE A 82 1.77 13.10 8.69
N HIS A 83 1.30 12.14 7.88
CA HIS A 83 0.24 12.37 6.90
C HIS A 83 -1.17 12.07 7.42
N GLY A 84 -1.31 11.52 8.63
CA GLY A 84 -2.59 11.39 9.36
C GLY A 84 -3.48 10.20 8.97
N VAL A 85 -3.10 9.41 7.96
CA VAL A 85 -3.92 8.30 7.44
C VAL A 85 -3.31 6.96 7.85
N SER A 86 -4.02 6.23 8.71
CA SER A 86 -3.59 4.93 9.27
C SER A 86 -4.65 3.83 9.13
N GLY A 87 -5.52 3.94 8.12
CA GLY A 87 -6.53 2.95 7.75
C GLY A 87 -7.40 3.40 6.58
N ASN A 88 -8.36 2.57 6.18
CA ASN A 88 -9.43 2.95 5.25
C ASN A 88 -10.55 3.75 5.95
N TYR A 89 -10.67 3.61 7.27
CA TYR A 89 -11.54 4.41 8.12
C TYR A 89 -11.05 4.39 9.56
N TYR A 90 -11.57 5.29 10.39
CA TYR A 90 -11.32 5.35 11.82
C TYR A 90 -12.58 5.75 12.57
N LEU A 91 -12.63 5.45 13.87
CA LEU A 91 -13.69 5.92 14.77
C LEU A 91 -13.18 7.16 15.50
N ASP A 92 -13.89 8.29 15.37
CA ASP A 92 -13.62 9.49 16.16
C ASP A 92 -14.12 9.25 17.60
N LYS A 93 -13.19 9.29 18.56
CA LYS A 93 -13.49 9.07 19.98
C LYS A 93 -14.37 10.16 20.61
N VAL A 94 -14.34 11.38 20.06
CA VAL A 94 -15.10 12.52 20.57
C VAL A 94 -16.54 12.47 20.09
N THR A 95 -16.75 12.19 18.81
CA THR A 95 -18.10 12.20 18.20
C THR A 95 -18.76 10.82 18.23
N GLY A 96 -17.98 9.74 18.25
CA GLY A 96 -18.44 8.37 18.07
C GLY A 96 -18.76 8.01 16.62
N GLU A 97 -18.37 8.85 15.65
CA GLU A 97 -18.64 8.63 14.23
C GLU A 97 -17.50 7.88 13.53
N GLU A 98 -17.85 6.99 12.61
CA GLU A 98 -16.89 6.33 11.72
C GLU A 98 -16.62 7.22 10.50
N HIS A 99 -15.36 7.62 10.29
CA HIS A 99 -14.93 8.47 9.19
C HIS A 99 -14.17 7.66 8.15
N MET A 100 -14.70 7.63 6.93
CA MET A 100 -14.11 6.92 5.79
C MET A 100 -13.05 7.78 5.08
N VAL A 101 -11.94 7.15 4.68
CA VAL A 101 -10.89 7.77 3.86
C VAL A 101 -11.21 7.51 2.39
N LEU A 102 -11.92 8.47 1.77
CA LEU A 102 -12.41 8.37 0.38
C LEU A 102 -11.57 9.17 -0.62
N ASP A 103 -10.86 10.18 -0.12
CA ASP A 103 -10.04 11.12 -0.86
C ASP A 103 -8.97 11.71 0.08
N ASP A 104 -8.29 12.75 -0.38
CA ASP A 104 -7.20 13.43 0.31
C ASP A 104 -7.64 14.38 1.43
N SER A 105 -8.94 14.55 1.69
CA SER A 105 -9.46 15.51 2.69
C SER A 105 -9.01 15.24 4.14
N THR A 106 -8.63 14.00 4.44
CA THR A 106 -8.17 13.58 5.78
C THR A 106 -6.65 13.53 5.90
N MET A 107 -5.94 13.80 4.80
CA MET A 107 -4.48 13.85 4.77
C MET A 107 -3.96 15.16 5.39
N HIS A 108 -2.82 15.08 6.06
CA HIS A 108 -2.06 16.24 6.52
C HIS A 108 -0.78 16.44 5.68
N GLY A 109 -0.38 17.70 5.53
CA GLY A 109 0.89 18.05 4.89
C GLY A 109 0.79 18.13 3.37
N SER A 110 1.91 17.84 2.69
CA SER A 110 2.06 17.88 1.22
C SER A 110 2.68 16.56 0.74
N THR A 111 2.69 16.32 -0.58
CA THR A 111 3.30 15.15 -1.20
C THR A 111 4.58 15.51 -1.95
N ILE A 112 5.51 14.57 -2.07
CA ILE A 112 6.70 14.71 -2.93
C ILE A 112 6.25 14.92 -4.39
N LEU A 113 5.14 14.28 -4.80
CA LEU A 113 4.54 14.46 -6.13
C LEU A 113 4.13 15.92 -6.38
N GLU A 114 3.44 16.54 -5.43
CA GLU A 114 3.09 17.97 -5.47
C GLU A 114 4.34 18.84 -5.54
N GLN A 115 5.32 18.61 -4.66
CA GLN A 115 6.55 19.42 -4.63
C GLN A 115 7.32 19.33 -5.96
N LEU A 116 7.40 18.13 -6.56
CA LEU A 116 8.00 17.94 -7.87
C LEU A 116 7.21 18.71 -8.95
N ALA A 117 5.88 18.58 -8.99
CA ALA A 117 5.04 19.29 -9.95
C ALA A 117 5.20 20.82 -9.83
N ASP A 118 5.22 21.35 -8.61
CA ASP A 118 5.41 22.79 -8.34
C ASP A 118 6.79 23.29 -8.80
N SER A 119 7.82 22.44 -8.75
CA SER A 119 9.16 22.72 -9.27
C SER A 119 9.26 22.67 -10.81
N GLY A 120 8.19 22.28 -11.50
CA GLY A 120 8.09 22.17 -12.95
C GLY A 120 8.44 20.79 -13.51
N VAL A 121 8.53 19.76 -12.67
CA VAL A 121 8.67 18.36 -13.11
C VAL A 121 7.32 17.90 -13.65
N ARG A 122 7.30 17.27 -14.83
CA ARG A 122 6.05 16.70 -15.38
C ARG A 122 5.77 15.38 -14.65
N VAL A 123 4.76 15.36 -13.81
CA VAL A 123 4.43 14.23 -12.94
C VAL A 123 3.26 13.44 -13.52
N VAL A 124 3.40 12.11 -13.53
CA VAL A 124 2.31 11.17 -13.80
C VAL A 124 2.07 10.32 -12.54
N ALA A 125 0.81 10.14 -12.18
CA ALA A 125 0.38 9.14 -11.21
C ALA A 125 -0.74 8.28 -11.82
N VAL A 126 -0.53 6.97 -11.95
CA VAL A 126 -1.55 6.04 -12.44
C VAL A 126 -1.78 4.96 -11.41
N THR A 127 -3.05 4.74 -11.06
CA THR A 127 -3.44 3.76 -10.04
C THR A 127 -4.33 2.68 -10.63
N ALA A 128 -4.38 1.51 -9.99
CA ALA A 128 -5.38 0.50 -10.33
C ALA A 128 -6.80 0.95 -9.93
N LYS A 129 -6.97 1.49 -8.71
CA LYS A 129 -8.27 1.82 -8.09
C LYS A 129 -8.51 3.32 -7.99
N ASP A 130 -9.72 3.77 -8.31
CA ASP A 130 -10.04 5.19 -8.33
C ASP A 130 -10.06 5.87 -6.94
N LYS A 131 -10.45 5.13 -5.90
CA LYS A 131 -10.35 5.63 -4.51
C LYS A 131 -8.93 6.07 -4.18
N LEU A 132 -7.95 5.23 -4.52
CA LEU A 132 -6.54 5.52 -4.26
C LEU A 132 -6.04 6.68 -5.15
N ARG A 133 -6.50 6.78 -6.41
CA ARG A 133 -6.23 7.94 -7.28
C ARG A 133 -6.63 9.25 -6.62
N ARG A 134 -7.83 9.33 -6.04
CA ARG A 134 -8.33 10.56 -5.39
C ARG A 134 -7.43 11.00 -4.24
N ILE A 135 -6.92 10.04 -3.47
CA ILE A 135 -5.95 10.28 -2.38
C ILE A 135 -4.59 10.75 -2.95
N ILE A 136 -4.06 10.05 -3.95
CA ILE A 136 -2.75 10.37 -4.56
C ILE A 136 -2.77 11.71 -5.32
N ASN A 137 -3.93 12.14 -5.79
CA ASN A 137 -4.10 13.41 -6.49
C ASN A 137 -3.86 14.64 -5.59
N HIS A 138 -3.58 14.46 -4.30
CA HIS A 138 -3.29 15.56 -3.38
C HIS A 138 -2.18 16.48 -3.90
N GLY A 139 -2.53 17.73 -4.17
CA GLY A 139 -1.62 18.75 -4.68
C GLY A 139 -1.22 18.58 -6.16
N LEU A 140 -1.83 17.63 -6.87
CA LEU A 140 -1.69 17.46 -8.32
C LEU A 140 -2.87 18.07 -9.06
N GLY A 141 -2.63 18.42 -10.33
CA GLY A 141 -3.66 18.90 -11.23
C GLY A 141 -3.14 19.20 -12.64
N PRO A 142 -4.01 19.18 -13.67
CA PRO A 142 -3.61 19.47 -15.05
C PRO A 142 -3.03 20.88 -15.23
N GLU A 143 -3.42 21.84 -14.39
CA GLU A 143 -2.86 23.19 -14.34
C GLU A 143 -1.38 23.22 -13.94
N LYS A 144 -0.92 22.21 -13.19
CA LYS A 144 0.50 21.97 -12.87
C LYS A 144 1.20 21.10 -13.94
N GLY A 145 0.49 20.71 -15.00
CA GLY A 145 0.97 19.79 -16.02
C GLY A 145 1.06 18.34 -15.56
N ALA A 146 0.37 17.99 -14.47
CA ALA A 146 0.31 16.62 -13.96
C ALA A 146 -0.77 15.80 -14.70
N ILE A 147 -0.55 14.49 -14.78
CA ILE A 147 -1.54 13.52 -15.26
C ILE A 147 -1.83 12.56 -14.11
N CYS A 148 -3.08 12.47 -13.67
CA CYS A 148 -3.47 11.58 -12.59
C CYS A 148 -4.79 10.88 -12.93
N PHE A 149 -4.77 9.54 -13.05
CA PHE A 149 -5.98 8.76 -13.32
C PHE A 149 -5.89 7.33 -12.80
N SER A 150 -7.02 6.61 -12.85
CA SER A 150 -7.11 5.21 -12.47
C SER A 150 -7.47 4.32 -13.65
N ALA A 151 -6.95 3.10 -13.67
CA ALA A 151 -7.35 2.09 -14.64
C ALA A 151 -8.83 1.72 -14.50
N GLN A 152 -9.36 1.73 -13.27
CA GLN A 152 -10.76 1.44 -12.95
C GLN A 152 -11.75 2.39 -13.64
N CYS A 153 -11.40 3.68 -13.74
CA CYS A 153 -12.25 4.73 -14.31
C CYS A 153 -11.59 5.38 -15.54
N ALA A 154 -10.80 4.61 -16.31
CA ALA A 154 -10.08 5.12 -17.47
C ALA A 154 -11.03 5.70 -18.55
N ASN A 155 -12.24 5.17 -18.65
CA ASN A 155 -13.32 5.63 -19.53
C ASN A 155 -13.94 6.99 -19.10
N GLU A 156 -13.69 7.43 -17.86
CA GLU A 156 -14.22 8.67 -17.29
C GLU A 156 -13.19 9.81 -17.30
N CYS A 157 -11.98 9.56 -17.81
CA CYS A 157 -10.91 10.53 -17.82
C CYS A 157 -11.22 11.75 -18.70
N THR A 158 -10.94 12.93 -18.17
CA THR A 158 -11.10 14.22 -18.86
C THR A 158 -9.82 15.04 -18.77
N GLU A 159 -9.53 15.86 -19.79
CA GLU A 159 -8.34 16.74 -19.79
C GLU A 159 -8.31 17.68 -18.58
N SER A 160 -9.47 18.20 -18.17
CA SER A 160 -9.58 19.19 -17.10
C SER A 160 -9.38 18.62 -15.70
N GLU A 161 -9.69 17.35 -15.48
CA GLU A 161 -9.54 16.71 -14.15
C GLU A 161 -8.29 15.82 -14.11
N HIS A 162 -7.99 15.11 -15.19
CA HIS A 162 -7.00 14.03 -15.20
C HIS A 162 -5.75 14.35 -16.03
N GLY A 163 -5.76 15.41 -16.85
CA GLY A 163 -4.67 15.75 -17.77
C GLY A 163 -4.59 14.83 -18.99
N ILE A 164 -5.62 14.00 -19.17
CA ILE A 164 -5.77 13.03 -20.26
C ILE A 164 -7.25 12.68 -20.45
N LYS A 165 -7.64 12.28 -21.65
CA LYS A 165 -8.98 11.79 -21.99
C LYS A 165 -8.90 10.61 -22.96
N ASP A 166 -10.04 9.96 -23.19
CA ASP A 166 -10.20 8.87 -24.15
C ASP A 166 -9.15 7.75 -23.93
N VAL A 167 -8.86 7.41 -22.68
CA VAL A 167 -7.70 6.59 -22.29
C VAL A 167 -7.74 5.20 -22.94
N GLU A 168 -8.90 4.55 -23.01
CA GLU A 168 -9.07 3.25 -23.69
C GLU A 168 -8.66 3.32 -25.16
N LYS A 169 -9.08 4.38 -25.86
CA LYS A 169 -8.75 4.59 -27.28
C LYS A 169 -7.29 4.97 -27.45
N TRP A 170 -6.75 5.78 -26.56
CA TRP A 170 -5.34 6.18 -26.56
C TRP A 170 -4.43 4.97 -26.33
N LEU A 171 -4.73 4.13 -25.33
CA LEU A 171 -4.00 2.87 -25.07
C LEU A 171 -4.28 1.77 -26.07
N ASN A 172 -5.41 1.85 -26.78
CA ASN A 172 -5.94 0.77 -27.61
C ASN A 172 -6.16 -0.52 -26.80
N LEU A 173 -6.73 -0.36 -25.61
CA LEU A 173 -7.10 -1.43 -24.68
C LEU A 173 -8.52 -1.18 -24.15
N PRO A 174 -9.34 -2.23 -23.97
CA PRO A 174 -10.64 -2.08 -23.33
C PRO A 174 -10.47 -1.74 -21.84
N LEU A 175 -11.51 -1.15 -21.24
CA LEU A 175 -11.58 -0.98 -19.78
C LEU A 175 -11.40 -2.33 -19.07
N PRO A 176 -10.39 -2.49 -18.20
CA PRO A 176 -10.18 -3.73 -17.45
C PRO A 176 -11.27 -3.92 -16.40
N THR A 177 -11.54 -5.18 -16.05
CA THR A 177 -12.46 -5.48 -14.95
C THR A 177 -11.79 -5.23 -13.60
N GLN A 178 -12.55 -4.70 -12.63
CA GLN A 178 -12.04 -4.34 -11.30
C GLN A 178 -11.38 -5.51 -10.54
N TYR A 179 -11.82 -6.74 -10.79
CA TYR A 179 -11.36 -7.96 -10.12
C TYR A 179 -10.51 -8.82 -11.08
N SER A 180 -9.39 -8.26 -11.53
CA SER A 180 -8.46 -8.94 -12.44
C SER A 180 -7.03 -8.42 -12.30
N GLY A 181 -6.05 -9.26 -12.67
CA GLY A 181 -4.67 -8.81 -12.85
C GLY A 181 -4.50 -7.82 -14.01
N GLU A 182 -5.42 -7.83 -14.99
CA GLU A 182 -5.43 -6.90 -16.12
C GLU A 182 -5.56 -5.44 -15.67
N LEU A 183 -6.22 -5.18 -14.54
CA LEU A 183 -6.30 -3.84 -13.96
C LEU A 183 -4.91 -3.28 -13.63
N SER A 184 -4.04 -4.11 -13.05
CA SER A 184 -2.65 -3.75 -12.73
C SER A 184 -1.79 -3.67 -14.01
N LEU A 185 -1.99 -4.56 -14.97
CA LEU A 185 -1.24 -4.53 -16.24
C LEU A 185 -1.57 -3.26 -17.06
N PHE A 186 -2.84 -2.82 -17.06
CA PHE A 186 -3.28 -1.58 -17.69
C PHE A 186 -2.54 -0.34 -17.15
N VAL A 187 -2.26 -0.30 -15.83
CA VAL A 187 -1.47 0.77 -15.20
C VAL A 187 -0.05 0.81 -15.79
N LEU A 188 0.57 -0.35 -15.98
CA LEU A 188 1.92 -0.44 -16.54
C LEU A 188 1.92 -0.10 -18.05
N ASP A 189 0.95 -0.57 -18.81
CA ASP A 189 0.78 -0.21 -20.23
C ASP A 189 0.60 1.30 -20.40
N ALA A 190 -0.19 1.93 -19.52
CA ALA A 190 -0.33 3.39 -19.46
C ALA A 190 1.01 4.09 -19.18
N GLY A 191 1.75 3.63 -18.17
CA GLY A 191 3.06 4.19 -17.83
C GLY A 191 4.06 4.07 -18.98
N ILE A 192 4.12 2.90 -19.64
CA ILE A 192 4.97 2.65 -20.80
C ILE A 192 4.61 3.59 -21.95
N LYS A 193 3.32 3.72 -22.27
CA LYS A 193 2.88 4.58 -23.37
C LYS A 193 3.15 6.06 -23.12
N LEU A 194 2.91 6.54 -21.89
CA LEU A 194 3.24 7.92 -21.49
C LEU A 194 4.75 8.19 -21.57
N LEU A 195 5.57 7.20 -21.23
CA LEU A 195 7.03 7.28 -21.36
C LEU A 195 7.48 7.31 -22.83
N GLN A 196 6.91 6.45 -23.69
CA GLN A 196 7.17 6.44 -25.14
C GLN A 196 6.84 7.78 -25.79
N GLU A 197 5.74 8.40 -25.37
CA GLU A 197 5.28 9.70 -25.86
C GLU A 197 6.00 10.88 -25.17
N ASN A 198 6.96 10.61 -24.27
CA ASN A 198 7.70 11.59 -23.49
C ASN A 198 6.76 12.62 -22.81
N ARG A 199 5.69 12.14 -22.15
CA ARG A 199 4.69 13.00 -21.50
C ARG A 199 5.01 13.36 -20.05
N ALA A 200 5.97 12.69 -19.42
CA ALA A 200 6.36 12.96 -18.04
C ALA A 200 7.84 12.67 -17.76
N ASP A 201 8.33 13.24 -16.66
CA ASP A 201 9.69 13.09 -16.14
C ASP A 201 9.72 12.17 -14.91
N PHE A 202 8.64 12.16 -14.11
CA PHE A 202 8.48 11.31 -12.93
C PHE A 202 7.13 10.59 -12.95
N PHE A 203 7.14 9.30 -12.63
CA PHE A 203 5.96 8.43 -12.66
C PHE A 203 5.81 7.72 -11.32
N TYR A 204 4.59 7.73 -10.78
CA TYR A 204 4.17 6.82 -9.72
C TYR A 204 3.08 5.89 -10.24
N LEU A 205 3.37 4.59 -10.29
CA LEU A 205 2.47 3.56 -10.81
C LEU A 205 2.13 2.61 -9.66
N THR A 206 0.88 2.58 -9.20
CA THR A 206 0.46 1.69 -8.12
C THR A 206 -0.57 0.69 -8.59
N LEU A 207 -0.32 -0.58 -8.28
CA LEU A 207 -1.08 -1.73 -8.76
C LEU A 207 -2.20 -2.09 -7.76
N SER A 208 -2.82 -3.26 -7.91
CA SER A 208 -3.68 -3.86 -6.88
C SER A 208 -3.25 -5.28 -6.54
N ASP A 209 -3.45 -5.67 -5.28
CA ASP A 209 -3.15 -6.97 -4.69
C ASP A 209 -4.20 -8.07 -4.98
N TYR A 210 -5.11 -7.86 -5.94
CA TYR A 210 -6.16 -8.82 -6.26
C TYR A 210 -5.64 -10.25 -6.54
N ILE A 211 -4.50 -10.36 -7.24
CA ILE A 211 -3.89 -11.66 -7.52
C ILE A 211 -3.30 -12.25 -6.24
N GLN A 212 -2.61 -11.43 -5.45
CA GLN A 212 -1.89 -11.82 -4.26
C GLN A 212 -2.83 -12.30 -3.15
N HIS A 213 -4.00 -11.68 -3.03
CA HIS A 213 -5.08 -12.14 -2.15
C HIS A 213 -5.67 -13.51 -2.54
N LYS A 214 -5.51 -13.95 -3.79
CA LYS A 214 -6.12 -15.20 -4.31
C LYS A 214 -5.12 -16.32 -4.53
N HIS A 215 -3.89 -15.97 -4.85
CA HIS A 215 -2.90 -16.89 -5.39
C HIS A 215 -1.60 -16.75 -4.61
N ALA A 216 -1.17 -17.85 -3.99
CA ALA A 216 0.10 -17.91 -3.29
C ALA A 216 1.29 -17.79 -4.27
N PRO A 217 2.48 -17.39 -3.78
CA PRO A 217 3.71 -17.44 -4.55
C PRO A 217 3.92 -18.82 -5.20
N GLY A 218 4.34 -18.84 -6.47
CA GLY A 218 4.56 -20.07 -7.23
C GLY A 218 3.31 -20.72 -7.82
N SER A 219 2.09 -20.23 -7.54
CA SER A 219 0.89 -20.74 -8.23
C SER A 219 0.93 -20.37 -9.73
N PRO A 220 0.29 -21.15 -10.62
CA PRO A 220 0.25 -20.84 -12.05
C PRO A 220 -0.27 -19.43 -12.37
N GLU A 221 -1.34 -18.98 -11.70
CA GLU A 221 -1.94 -17.67 -11.92
C GLU A 221 -1.07 -16.53 -11.39
N SER A 222 -0.44 -16.72 -10.22
CA SER A 222 0.54 -15.77 -9.69
C SER A 222 1.73 -15.63 -10.64
N ASN A 223 2.27 -16.76 -11.12
CA ASN A 223 3.43 -16.78 -12.00
C ASN A 223 3.12 -16.15 -13.37
N ASP A 224 1.95 -16.41 -13.95
CA ASP A 224 1.50 -15.75 -15.19
C ASP A 224 1.42 -14.23 -15.02
N PHE A 225 0.82 -13.76 -13.92
CA PHE A 225 0.76 -12.32 -13.63
C PHE A 225 2.16 -11.70 -13.47
N LEU A 226 3.04 -12.34 -12.68
CA LEU A 226 4.41 -11.84 -12.45
C LEU A 226 5.26 -11.82 -13.72
N GLN A 227 5.13 -12.80 -14.62
CA GLN A 227 5.82 -12.79 -15.92
C GLN A 227 5.41 -11.60 -16.79
N LYS A 228 4.10 -11.32 -16.85
CA LYS A 228 3.57 -10.17 -17.60
C LYS A 228 4.02 -8.85 -16.99
N LEU A 229 3.95 -8.74 -15.66
CA LEU A 229 4.44 -7.59 -14.90
C LEU A 229 5.94 -7.35 -15.15
N ASP A 230 6.77 -8.38 -15.03
CA ASP A 230 8.22 -8.30 -15.24
C ASP A 230 8.57 -7.84 -16.65
N THR A 231 7.87 -8.37 -17.65
CA THR A 231 8.03 -7.94 -19.05
C THR A 231 7.81 -6.43 -19.19
N LYS A 232 6.78 -5.89 -18.55
CA LYS A 232 6.43 -4.47 -18.60
C LYS A 232 7.43 -3.60 -17.84
N LEU A 233 7.94 -4.06 -16.69
CA LEU A 233 9.08 -3.41 -16.02
C LEU A 233 10.31 -3.36 -16.93
N GLY A 234 10.59 -4.44 -17.67
CA GLY A 234 11.68 -4.49 -18.63
C GLY A 234 11.50 -3.51 -19.78
N GLU A 235 10.27 -3.28 -20.24
CA GLU A 235 9.95 -2.26 -21.26
C GLU A 235 10.24 -0.83 -20.76
N LEU A 236 9.88 -0.50 -19.51
CA LEU A 236 10.21 0.79 -18.90
C LEU A 236 11.74 1.04 -18.85
N VAL A 237 12.51 0.03 -18.44
CA VAL A 237 13.99 0.12 -18.42
C VAL A 237 14.55 0.30 -19.83
N LYS A 238 14.05 -0.45 -20.82
CA LYS A 238 14.48 -0.34 -22.23
C LYS A 238 14.23 1.04 -22.82
N LEU A 239 13.19 1.74 -22.36
CA LEU A 239 12.89 3.13 -22.73
C LEU A 239 13.79 4.16 -22.04
N GLY A 240 14.74 3.72 -21.20
CA GLY A 240 15.76 4.56 -20.57
C GLY A 240 15.37 5.09 -19.20
N ALA A 241 14.29 4.59 -18.59
CA ALA A 241 13.90 5.00 -17.25
C ALA A 241 14.78 4.37 -16.17
N VAL A 242 15.01 5.11 -15.08
CA VAL A 242 15.33 4.50 -13.78
C VAL A 242 14.03 3.93 -13.23
N VAL A 243 14.00 2.64 -12.89
CA VAL A 243 12.82 1.98 -12.35
C VAL A 243 13.11 1.58 -10.91
N VAL A 244 12.26 2.01 -9.99
CA VAL A 244 12.24 1.57 -8.59
C VAL A 244 10.97 0.77 -8.36
N VAL A 245 11.09 -0.37 -7.70
CA VAL A 245 9.96 -1.26 -7.40
C VAL A 245 9.91 -1.47 -5.89
N THR A 246 8.72 -1.35 -5.30
CA THR A 246 8.49 -1.69 -3.91
C THR A 246 7.08 -2.22 -3.69
N GLY A 247 6.75 -2.62 -2.46
CA GLY A 247 5.38 -2.94 -2.05
C GLY A 247 4.86 -1.96 -1.01
N ASP A 248 3.54 -1.81 -0.94
CA ASP A 248 2.86 -1.16 0.18
C ASP A 248 2.76 -2.09 1.40
N HIS A 249 2.59 -3.39 1.19
CA HIS A 249 2.66 -4.44 2.21
C HIS A 249 2.96 -5.81 1.57
N GLY A 250 3.27 -6.79 2.42
CA GLY A 250 3.34 -8.20 2.06
C GLY A 250 1.97 -8.88 2.03
N MET A 251 1.95 -10.22 2.08
CA MET A 251 0.70 -11.00 2.00
C MET A 251 0.88 -12.41 2.56
N SER A 252 0.11 -12.77 3.60
CA SER A 252 0.19 -14.09 4.24
C SER A 252 -1.04 -14.95 4.01
N ASP A 253 -0.87 -16.28 4.08
CA ASP A 253 -1.98 -17.23 4.16
C ASP A 253 -2.58 -17.23 5.58
N LYS A 254 -3.88 -16.97 5.66
CA LYS A 254 -4.64 -16.82 6.91
C LYS A 254 -5.64 -17.95 7.09
N SER A 255 -5.28 -19.14 6.62
CA SER A 255 -6.15 -20.32 6.61
C SER A 255 -5.52 -21.51 7.33
N ASP A 256 -6.36 -22.37 7.90
CA ASP A 256 -5.95 -23.65 8.46
C ASP A 256 -5.52 -24.64 7.35
N PRO A 257 -4.98 -25.83 7.69
CA PRO A 257 -4.62 -26.85 6.69
C PRO A 257 -5.80 -27.30 5.81
N GLU A 258 -7.03 -27.27 6.34
CA GLU A 258 -8.27 -27.60 5.63
C GLU A 258 -8.74 -26.47 4.67
N GLY A 259 -8.13 -25.29 4.76
CA GLY A 259 -8.45 -24.12 3.93
C GLY A 259 -9.54 -23.21 4.51
N ASN A 260 -9.94 -23.39 5.76
CA ASN A 260 -10.87 -22.48 6.43
C ASN A 260 -10.13 -21.25 6.98
N PRO A 261 -10.75 -20.06 6.96
CA PRO A 261 -10.18 -18.85 7.54
C PRO A 261 -9.92 -18.97 9.05
N ASN A 262 -8.72 -18.59 9.48
CA ASN A 262 -8.31 -18.50 10.89
C ASN A 262 -8.69 -17.11 11.44
N VAL A 263 -9.89 -17.00 12.01
CA VAL A 263 -10.43 -15.71 12.48
C VAL A 263 -10.57 -15.66 14.00
N LEU A 264 -10.00 -14.62 14.61
CA LEU A 264 -10.35 -14.20 15.97
C LEU A 264 -11.43 -13.11 15.91
N PHE A 265 -12.64 -13.41 16.39
CA PHE A 265 -13.68 -12.39 16.59
C PHE A 265 -13.47 -11.70 17.94
N LEU A 266 -12.66 -10.65 17.93
CA LEU A 266 -12.17 -10.03 19.15
C LEU A 266 -13.29 -9.32 19.92
N GLU A 267 -14.26 -8.72 19.23
CA GLU A 267 -15.36 -8.02 19.91
C GLU A 267 -16.25 -9.00 20.67
N ASP A 268 -16.54 -10.17 20.08
CA ASP A 268 -17.30 -11.24 20.75
C ASP A 268 -16.55 -11.76 21.99
N PHE A 269 -15.23 -11.95 21.88
CA PHE A 269 -14.40 -12.34 23.02
C PHE A 269 -14.46 -11.31 24.15
N LEU A 270 -14.24 -10.04 23.84
CA LEU A 270 -14.24 -8.95 24.83
C LEU A 270 -15.61 -8.84 25.50
N LYS A 271 -16.71 -8.83 24.74
CA LYS A 271 -18.08 -8.76 25.28
C LYS A 271 -18.45 -9.97 26.13
N SER A 272 -17.89 -11.15 25.85
CA SER A 272 -18.14 -12.34 26.67
C SER A 272 -17.51 -12.28 28.06
N LYS A 273 -16.39 -11.56 28.22
CA LYS A 273 -15.66 -11.44 29.49
C LYS A 273 -15.96 -10.13 30.22
N TRP A 274 -16.10 -9.03 29.48
CA TRP A 274 -16.37 -7.69 29.98
C TRP A 274 -17.60 -7.10 29.25
N PRO A 275 -18.82 -7.57 29.56
CA PRO A 275 -20.03 -7.14 28.86
C PRO A 275 -20.28 -5.63 28.97
N ASP A 276 -19.80 -5.00 30.05
CA ASP A 276 -20.06 -3.59 30.37
C ASP A 276 -18.96 -2.63 29.86
N CYS A 277 -17.85 -3.13 29.28
CA CYS A 277 -16.76 -2.26 28.83
C CYS A 277 -17.09 -1.44 27.56
N GLY A 278 -18.20 -1.78 26.89
CA GLY A 278 -18.63 -1.10 25.66
C GLY A 278 -17.65 -1.25 24.50
N ALA A 279 -16.92 -2.36 24.43
CA ALA A 279 -15.93 -2.60 23.38
C ALA A 279 -16.53 -2.53 21.97
N ARG A 280 -15.87 -1.75 21.11
CA ARG A 280 -16.07 -1.68 19.66
C ARG A 280 -14.74 -1.94 18.95
N VAL A 281 -14.71 -2.97 18.11
CA VAL A 281 -13.53 -3.33 17.33
C VAL A 281 -13.64 -2.72 15.93
N ILE A 282 -12.64 -1.93 15.56
CA ILE A 282 -12.49 -1.30 14.26
C ILE A 282 -11.46 -2.08 13.45
N CYS A 283 -11.89 -2.58 12.29
CA CYS A 283 -11.04 -3.31 11.33
C CYS A 283 -10.62 -2.36 10.20
N PRO A 284 -9.51 -1.60 10.33
CA PRO A 284 -9.16 -0.52 9.40
C PRO A 284 -8.85 -0.97 7.96
N ILE A 285 -8.74 -2.27 7.70
CA ILE A 285 -8.65 -2.85 6.36
C ILE A 285 -9.97 -2.73 5.55
N SER A 286 -11.11 -2.60 6.23
CA SER A 286 -12.44 -2.66 5.59
C SER A 286 -12.65 -1.48 4.64
N ASP A 287 -13.17 -1.74 3.45
CA ASP A 287 -13.60 -0.72 2.50
C ASP A 287 -15.12 -0.49 2.65
N PRO A 288 -15.62 0.77 2.64
CA PRO A 288 -17.05 1.06 2.73
C PRO A 288 -17.89 0.45 1.61
N PHE A 289 -17.32 0.22 0.42
CA PHE A 289 -18.07 -0.19 -0.76
C PHE A 289 -18.08 -1.70 -0.99
N VAL A 290 -17.25 -2.45 -0.25
CA VAL A 290 -16.91 -3.82 -0.63
C VAL A 290 -16.64 -4.70 0.58
N LYS A 291 -17.44 -5.77 0.75
CA LYS A 291 -17.15 -6.89 1.68
C LYS A 291 -16.17 -7.92 1.09
N HIS A 292 -15.16 -7.51 0.32
CA HIS A 292 -14.15 -8.46 -0.18
C HIS A 292 -13.16 -8.80 0.95
N HIS A 293 -12.69 -10.05 0.95
CA HIS A 293 -11.87 -10.64 2.02
C HIS A 293 -12.54 -10.63 3.41
N GLY A 294 -13.88 -10.48 3.43
CA GLY A 294 -14.67 -10.44 4.64
C GLY A 294 -14.37 -9.26 5.55
N ALA A 295 -13.64 -8.23 5.11
CA ALA A 295 -13.16 -7.13 5.99
C ALA A 295 -12.25 -7.61 7.14
N LEU A 296 -11.36 -8.58 6.84
CA LEU A 296 -10.48 -9.23 7.81
C LEU A 296 -9.01 -8.98 7.50
N GLY A 297 -8.26 -8.54 8.51
CA GLY A 297 -6.82 -8.26 8.41
C GLY A 297 -6.09 -8.56 9.70
N GLY A 298 -4.77 -8.34 9.70
CA GLY A 298 -3.89 -8.66 10.82
C GLY A 298 -3.83 -7.61 11.93
N PHE A 299 -4.58 -6.51 11.82
CA PHE A 299 -4.53 -5.37 12.73
C PHE A 299 -5.92 -4.82 13.00
N VAL A 300 -6.23 -4.55 14.27
CA VAL A 300 -7.48 -3.88 14.69
C VAL A 300 -7.23 -2.86 15.79
N ARG A 301 -8.15 -1.90 15.89
CA ARG A 301 -8.25 -0.94 16.99
C ARG A 301 -9.46 -1.29 17.83
N VAL A 302 -9.35 -1.16 19.15
CA VAL A 302 -10.45 -1.38 20.08
C VAL A 302 -10.71 -0.11 20.85
N HIS A 303 -11.96 0.36 20.79
CA HIS A 303 -12.47 1.51 21.53
C HIS A 303 -13.38 1.01 22.64
N MET A 304 -13.29 1.59 23.83
CA MET A 304 -14.06 1.19 25.01
C MET A 304 -14.70 2.43 25.64
N THR A 305 -15.94 2.29 26.09
CA THR A 305 -16.60 3.36 26.85
C THR A 305 -16.20 3.35 28.32
N ASP A 306 -15.77 2.19 28.84
CA ASP A 306 -15.21 2.04 30.18
C ASP A 306 -13.84 1.36 30.10
N THR A 307 -12.80 2.07 30.54
CA THR A 307 -11.40 1.63 30.53
C THR A 307 -10.88 1.24 31.91
N THR A 308 -11.76 1.11 32.92
CA THR A 308 -11.39 0.78 34.30
C THR A 308 -10.57 -0.52 34.38
N GLU A 309 -10.90 -1.51 33.54
CA GLU A 309 -10.23 -2.82 33.50
C GLU A 309 -9.21 -2.95 32.35
N LEU A 310 -8.79 -1.85 31.72
CA LEU A 310 -7.94 -1.87 30.53
C LEU A 310 -6.68 -2.72 30.71
N ASN A 311 -6.00 -2.62 31.86
CA ASN A 311 -4.79 -3.41 32.13
C ASN A 311 -5.05 -4.92 32.13
N GLU A 312 -6.19 -5.36 32.67
CA GLU A 312 -6.57 -6.76 32.65
C GLU A 312 -6.97 -7.21 31.25
N ILE A 313 -7.74 -6.39 30.53
CA ILE A 313 -8.13 -6.63 29.13
C ILE A 313 -6.88 -6.82 28.26
N LEU A 314 -5.90 -5.91 28.36
CA LEU A 314 -4.61 -6.02 27.66
C LEU A 314 -3.91 -7.34 28.01
N SER A 315 -3.77 -7.65 29.30
CA SER A 315 -3.10 -8.87 29.76
C SER A 315 -3.76 -10.15 29.24
N GLN A 316 -5.08 -10.24 29.29
CA GLN A 316 -5.80 -11.43 28.84
C GLN A 316 -5.84 -11.54 27.31
N THR A 317 -5.92 -10.43 26.59
CA THR A 317 -5.87 -10.40 25.13
C THR A 317 -4.51 -10.88 24.62
N ARG A 318 -3.41 -10.51 25.30
CA ARG A 318 -2.04 -11.01 25.01
C ARG A 318 -1.91 -12.53 25.16
N GLN A 319 -2.76 -13.18 25.96
CA GLN A 319 -2.70 -14.63 26.17
C GLN A 319 -3.46 -15.41 25.10
N LEU A 320 -4.20 -14.75 24.21
CA LEU A 320 -4.89 -15.42 23.12
C LEU A 320 -3.88 -16.01 22.13
N PRO A 321 -3.99 -17.30 21.76
CA PRO A 321 -3.01 -17.96 20.90
C PRO A 321 -2.90 -17.34 19.49
N GLN A 322 -3.94 -16.64 19.03
CA GLN A 322 -4.03 -15.97 17.72
C GLN A 322 -3.33 -14.60 17.69
N VAL A 323 -3.06 -14.01 18.86
CA VAL A 323 -2.53 -12.66 19.01
C VAL A 323 -1.01 -12.70 19.04
N GLU A 324 -0.38 -11.80 18.28
CA GLU A 324 1.07 -11.61 18.26
C GLU A 324 1.47 -10.53 19.26
N VAL A 325 0.85 -9.34 19.17
CA VAL A 325 1.10 -8.24 20.11
C VAL A 325 -0.17 -7.47 20.46
N VAL A 326 -0.16 -6.89 21.66
CA VAL A 326 -1.18 -5.97 22.15
C VAL A 326 -0.52 -4.76 22.80
N TYR A 327 -0.94 -3.58 22.37
CA TYR A 327 -0.50 -2.30 22.89
C TYR A 327 -1.71 -1.47 23.34
N THR A 328 -1.49 -0.53 24.25
CA THR A 328 -2.37 0.64 24.33
C THR A 328 -2.29 1.44 23.03
N GLY A 329 -3.28 2.28 22.75
CA GLY A 329 -3.21 3.19 21.60
C GLY A 329 -1.97 4.10 21.60
N GLU A 330 -1.58 4.59 22.78
CA GLU A 330 -0.38 5.43 22.95
C GLU A 330 0.92 4.68 22.67
N GLU A 331 1.07 3.48 23.23
CA GLU A 331 2.24 2.63 22.95
C GLU A 331 2.31 2.28 21.46
N ALA A 332 1.18 1.91 20.84
CA ALA A 332 1.15 1.59 19.42
C ALA A 332 1.55 2.79 18.55
N ALA A 333 1.00 3.97 18.84
CA ALA A 333 1.35 5.21 18.15
C ALA A 333 2.84 5.52 18.23
N ALA A 334 3.44 5.35 19.41
CA ALA A 334 4.86 5.61 19.63
C ALA A 334 5.77 4.56 18.96
N VAL A 335 5.43 3.28 19.03
CA VAL A 335 6.24 2.18 18.48
C VAL A 335 6.20 2.17 16.94
N PHE A 336 5.07 2.53 16.36
CA PHE A 336 4.82 2.36 14.93
C PHE A 336 4.72 3.66 14.13
N ASP A 337 5.00 4.81 14.76
CA ASP A 337 4.86 6.13 14.17
C ASP A 337 3.44 6.37 13.61
N MET A 338 2.40 6.03 14.39
CA MET A 338 0.99 6.18 13.99
C MET A 338 0.33 7.42 14.60
N PRO A 339 -0.72 8.00 13.96
CA PRO A 339 -1.38 9.20 14.45
C PRO A 339 -2.22 8.89 15.70
N LEU A 340 -1.76 9.34 16.87
CA LEU A 340 -2.38 9.05 18.17
C LEU A 340 -3.86 9.44 18.26
N ASP A 341 -4.26 10.53 17.59
CA ASP A 341 -5.64 11.02 17.52
C ASP A 341 -6.59 10.08 16.75
N ARG A 342 -6.04 9.11 16.01
CA ARG A 342 -6.80 8.09 15.26
C ARG A 342 -6.77 6.71 15.92
N GLU A 343 -6.08 6.56 17.06
CA GLU A 343 -5.90 5.27 17.71
C GLU A 343 -7.02 4.93 18.71
N GLY A 344 -7.28 3.63 18.85
CA GLY A 344 -8.17 3.07 19.87
C GLY A 344 -7.58 3.16 21.27
N ASP A 345 -8.27 2.61 22.27
CA ASP A 345 -7.70 2.44 23.62
C ASP A 345 -6.71 1.28 23.65
N MET A 346 -6.92 0.31 22.76
CA MET A 346 -6.07 -0.85 22.56
C MET A 346 -5.87 -1.11 21.06
N VAL A 347 -4.67 -1.53 20.68
CA VAL A 347 -4.33 -2.04 19.36
C VAL A 347 -3.96 -3.51 19.49
N VAL A 348 -4.50 -4.35 18.61
CA VAL A 348 -4.22 -5.79 18.59
C VAL A 348 -3.75 -6.19 17.21
N ILE A 349 -2.64 -6.93 17.17
CA ILE A 349 -2.06 -7.48 15.94
C ILE A 349 -2.04 -9.00 16.05
N SER A 350 -2.49 -9.70 15.01
CA SER A 350 -2.48 -11.17 14.97
C SER A 350 -1.15 -11.74 14.52
N LYS A 351 -1.00 -13.04 14.75
CA LYS A 351 0.04 -13.87 14.13
C LYS A 351 -0.13 -13.96 12.61
N ASP A 352 0.94 -14.38 11.96
CA ASP A 352 1.07 -14.53 10.51
C ASP A 352 -0.07 -15.32 9.86
N ASN A 353 -0.59 -16.36 10.50
CA ASN A 353 -1.63 -17.22 9.95
C ASN A 353 -3.05 -16.91 10.47
N PHE A 354 -3.26 -15.79 11.16
CA PHE A 354 -4.56 -15.34 11.67
C PHE A 354 -4.95 -13.95 11.17
N VAL A 355 -6.26 -13.71 11.14
CA VAL A 355 -6.87 -12.38 11.02
C VAL A 355 -7.75 -12.09 12.23
N ILE A 356 -8.00 -10.81 12.48
CA ILE A 356 -8.88 -10.34 13.54
C ILE A 356 -10.08 -9.65 12.92
N GLY A 357 -11.27 -10.03 13.39
CA GLY A 357 -12.54 -9.40 13.06
C GLY A 357 -13.21 -8.76 14.27
N SER A 358 -14.27 -7.99 14.04
CA SER A 358 -15.15 -7.47 15.09
C SER A 358 -16.02 -8.59 15.66
N ARG A 359 -17.27 -8.71 15.19
CA ARG A 359 -18.25 -9.72 15.62
C ARG A 359 -18.53 -10.71 14.51
N LYS A 360 -18.76 -11.97 14.86
CA LYS A 360 -19.01 -13.04 13.89
C LYS A 360 -20.18 -12.74 12.94
N ASP A 361 -21.21 -12.04 13.41
CA ASP A 361 -22.40 -11.67 12.63
C ASP A 361 -22.17 -10.47 11.69
N GLU A 362 -21.07 -9.70 11.86
CA GLU A 362 -20.71 -8.59 10.98
C GLU A 362 -19.86 -9.02 9.77
N HIS A 363 -19.25 -10.22 9.83
CA HIS A 363 -18.36 -10.73 8.80
C HIS A 363 -19.02 -11.85 7.97
N ASP A 364 -19.28 -11.57 6.68
CA ASP A 364 -19.78 -12.58 5.74
C ASP A 364 -18.63 -13.36 5.09
N LEU A 365 -18.35 -14.56 5.62
CA LEU A 365 -17.32 -15.45 5.10
C LEU A 365 -17.81 -16.34 3.95
N SER A 366 -19.07 -16.24 3.53
CA SER A 366 -19.60 -17.11 2.47
C SER A 366 -18.91 -16.88 1.12
N GLN A 367 -18.38 -15.67 0.90
CA GLN A 367 -17.63 -15.27 -0.29
C GLN A 367 -16.24 -15.93 -0.38
N LEU A 368 -15.73 -16.51 0.70
CA LEU A 368 -14.44 -17.21 0.74
C LEU A 368 -14.56 -18.72 0.44
N ARG A 369 -15.79 -19.23 0.21
CA ARG A 369 -16.00 -20.66 -0.01
C ARG A 369 -15.20 -21.18 -1.21
N GLY A 370 -14.34 -22.16 -0.94
CA GLY A 370 -13.51 -22.82 -1.96
C GLY A 370 -12.14 -22.16 -2.20
N HIS A 371 -11.81 -21.10 -1.47
CA HIS A 371 -10.53 -20.39 -1.58
C HIS A 371 -9.90 -20.17 -0.20
N ARG A 372 -8.58 -20.33 -0.11
CA ARG A 372 -7.82 -19.99 1.10
C ARG A 372 -7.86 -18.47 1.27
N LEU A 373 -8.12 -17.99 2.49
CA LEU A 373 -7.99 -16.58 2.82
C LEU A 373 -6.51 -16.21 2.84
N ARG A 374 -6.12 -15.23 2.02
CA ARG A 374 -4.85 -14.52 2.16
C ARG A 374 -5.16 -13.07 2.49
N SER A 375 -4.42 -12.48 3.42
CA SER A 375 -4.64 -11.09 3.86
C SER A 375 -3.38 -10.49 4.47
N HIS A 376 -3.50 -9.23 4.86
CA HIS A 376 -2.42 -8.38 5.35
C HIS A 376 -2.90 -7.47 6.49
N GLY A 377 -2.08 -6.51 6.90
CA GLY A 377 -2.38 -5.52 7.95
C GLY A 377 -1.53 -5.70 9.21
N GLY A 378 -0.97 -6.90 9.44
CA GLY A 378 -0.16 -7.20 10.61
C GLY A 378 1.35 -6.99 10.42
N LEU A 379 2.13 -7.40 11.43
CA LEU A 379 3.60 -7.32 11.39
C LEU A 379 4.23 -8.31 10.42
N SER A 380 3.59 -9.46 10.21
CA SER A 380 4.05 -10.49 9.26
C SER A 380 4.05 -10.03 7.81
N GLU A 381 3.28 -8.99 7.47
CA GLU A 381 3.23 -8.41 6.13
C GLU A 381 3.99 -7.06 6.04
N GLN A 382 4.90 -6.79 6.99
CA GLN A 382 5.65 -5.53 7.00
C GLN A 382 6.86 -5.57 6.05
N GLU A 383 7.54 -6.71 5.96
CA GLU A 383 8.70 -6.86 5.08
C GLU A 383 8.25 -6.90 3.62
N ILE A 384 8.90 -6.09 2.78
CA ILE A 384 8.62 -5.96 1.35
C ILE A 384 9.93 -5.75 0.57
N PRO A 385 9.99 -6.12 -0.72
CA PRO A 385 11.13 -5.78 -1.56
C PRO A 385 11.24 -4.26 -1.79
N LEU A 386 12.47 -3.76 -1.84
CA LEU A 386 12.81 -2.43 -2.36
C LEU A 386 13.95 -2.59 -3.37
N LEU A 387 13.62 -2.34 -4.63
CA LEU A 387 14.48 -2.63 -5.78
C LEU A 387 14.70 -1.37 -6.61
N ARG A 388 15.86 -1.28 -7.27
CA ARG A 388 16.16 -0.26 -8.29
C ARG A 388 16.90 -0.89 -9.45
N SER A 389 16.55 -0.50 -10.68
CA SER A 389 17.11 -1.02 -11.93
C SER A 389 18.61 -0.74 -12.14
N THR A 390 19.19 0.15 -11.35
CA THR A 390 20.61 0.51 -11.42
C THR A 390 21.20 0.50 -10.03
N ALA A 391 22.49 0.16 -9.94
CA ALA A 391 23.22 0.15 -8.68
C ALA A 391 23.24 1.55 -8.03
N ILE A 392 23.11 1.57 -6.70
CA ILE A 392 23.37 2.77 -5.90
C ILE A 392 24.81 2.74 -5.41
N LYS A 393 25.44 3.91 -5.25
CA LYS A 393 26.76 3.98 -4.62
C LYS A 393 26.60 3.76 -3.12
N THR A 394 26.96 2.57 -2.64
CA THR A 394 27.00 2.29 -1.20
C THR A 394 28.02 3.21 -0.52
N THR A 395 27.56 3.95 0.48
CA THR A 395 28.41 4.76 1.36
C THR A 395 28.28 4.21 2.78
N ASP A 396 29.22 4.56 3.67
CA ASP A 396 29.14 4.15 5.09
C ASP A 396 27.80 4.54 5.74
N LYS A 397 27.17 5.62 5.27
CA LYS A 397 25.85 6.10 5.73
C LYS A 397 24.67 5.20 5.34
N LEU A 398 24.85 4.35 4.33
CA LEU A 398 23.83 3.39 3.88
C LEU A 398 23.99 2.01 4.51
N SER A 399 25.15 1.73 5.11
CA SER A 399 25.39 0.48 5.81
C SER A 399 24.54 0.41 7.07
N GLY A 400 23.77 -0.68 7.23
CA GLY A 400 22.92 -0.89 8.40
C GLY A 400 21.66 -0.01 8.46
N ARG A 401 21.32 0.74 7.40
CA ARG A 401 20.05 1.47 7.33
C ARG A 401 18.88 0.48 7.28
N GLN A 402 17.91 0.63 8.18
CA GLN A 402 16.59 0.01 8.02
C GLN A 402 15.84 0.76 6.93
N TRP A 403 15.64 0.12 5.78
CA TRP A 403 14.90 0.72 4.68
C TRP A 403 13.41 0.70 4.96
N ARG A 404 12.71 1.73 4.48
CA ARG A 404 11.25 1.80 4.49
C ARG A 404 10.72 1.81 3.05
N ASN A 405 9.51 1.31 2.81
CA ASN A 405 8.89 1.45 1.48
C ASN A 405 8.79 2.93 1.06
N PHE A 406 8.56 3.82 2.03
CA PHE A 406 8.55 5.27 1.83
C PHE A 406 9.94 5.92 1.70
N ASP A 407 11.00 5.13 1.55
CA ASP A 407 12.27 5.60 1.01
C ASP A 407 12.36 5.40 -0.51
N ALA A 408 11.36 4.79 -1.17
CA ALA A 408 11.38 4.50 -2.61
C ALA A 408 11.67 5.74 -3.48
N PHE A 409 11.08 6.90 -3.15
CA PHE A 409 11.33 8.13 -3.90
C PHE A 409 12.72 8.71 -3.62
N GLU A 410 13.27 8.50 -2.41
CA GLU A 410 14.65 8.84 -2.11
C GLU A 410 15.60 7.97 -2.93
N VAL A 411 15.35 6.66 -2.97
CA VAL A 411 16.09 5.68 -3.78
C VAL A 411 16.02 6.03 -5.26
N ALA A 412 14.86 6.48 -5.75
CA ALA A 412 14.65 6.82 -7.15
C ALA A 412 15.37 8.11 -7.59
N LEU A 413 15.37 9.14 -6.73
CA LEU A 413 15.80 10.50 -7.11
C LEU A 413 17.22 10.84 -6.66
N ASN A 414 17.68 10.32 -5.53
CA ASN A 414 18.93 10.78 -4.92
C ASN A 414 20.14 9.93 -5.28
N TYR A 415 19.92 8.65 -5.60
CA TYR A 415 20.94 7.67 -5.96
C TYR A 415 20.78 7.29 -7.43
#